data_AF-A0A9P1D6Q4-F1
#
_entry.id   AF-A0A9P1D6Q4-F1
#
_cell.length_a   1.000
_cell.length_b   1.000
_cell.length_c   1.000
_cell.angle_alpha   90.00
_cell.angle_beta   90.00
_cell.angle_gamma   90.00
#
_symmetry.space_group_name_H-M   'P 1'
#
loop_
_entity.id
_entity.type
_entity.pdbx_description
1 polymer ?
#
loop_
_entity_poly.entity_id
_entity_poly.type
_entity_poly.pdbx_seq_one_letter_code
_entity_poly.pdbx_strand_id
1 'polypeptide(L)'
;MDLRLLLLRVWAQLGIAIVMCSFRDIDPLDAGHPNFSRQFAIAAAPMRSRQTAAEADGRKTTQVVSAVFALLMSSWTNWKDLALRVVVIDTLGHLSLVIPKDQFLTNADALLEHIISLLSKQGLASSASPMPPFALMRGTCLTLQACVDADRELLTIEKLSCKQYWNTLQTLWSGLFSAVVAGGPLQYLQGLGQEALQSQAELLRCMDVLAENFGKESLNFLLQKVKGHREERLAALLVLRQLAAGPLAGTIVEGVQPLLSDSDAAVGLMLGELLVASPTLLEVTGARQAHVNNLIGFVIRLTARAQASEGEHASGYIPKFVSKGYSHNDAPSAEEVRKRAGSVLGQLAGASRTSTNLVLWPLLLKALINPSMLLGLPVLCRCVTQMVQSERDAAEQGAVSSGGIREAIQKFGQSEVLLLWMLICAHAPTEPPGIGISILRCLESLATFLHPVLGQIWEAPSKRLQTLCGHLEARTEIACAWACLKCPGGFWKFFRRAFGPQY
;
A
#
# COMPACT_ATOMS: atom_id res chain seq x y z
N MET A 1 8.92 -42.12 12.62
CA MET A 1 8.55 -41.28 11.46
C MET A 1 8.40 -42.23 10.28
N ASP A 2 7.16 -42.51 9.85
CA ASP A 2 6.86 -43.64 8.97
C ASP A 2 7.49 -43.47 7.58
N LEU A 3 8.16 -44.52 7.09
CA LEU A 3 8.73 -44.62 5.74
C LEU A 3 7.74 -44.19 4.64
N ARG A 4 6.45 -44.44 4.86
CA ARG A 4 5.34 -44.01 3.99
C ARG A 4 5.25 -42.49 3.87
N LEU A 5 5.45 -41.75 4.96
CA LEU A 5 5.38 -40.28 4.97
C LEU A 5 6.59 -39.66 4.25
N LEU A 6 7.76 -40.29 4.39
CA LEU A 6 8.98 -39.86 3.71
C LEU A 6 8.90 -40.12 2.20
N LEU A 7 8.44 -41.30 1.80
CA LEU A 7 8.12 -41.62 0.41
C LEU A 7 7.11 -40.63 -0.15
N LEU A 8 6.07 -40.27 0.59
CA LEU A 8 5.02 -39.39 0.08
C LEU A 8 5.49 -37.93 -0.07
N ARG A 9 6.36 -37.43 0.82
CA ARG A 9 7.06 -36.16 0.61
C ARG A 9 7.95 -36.19 -0.63
N VAL A 10 8.67 -37.29 -0.83
CA VAL A 10 9.50 -37.49 -2.02
C VAL A 10 8.62 -37.53 -3.28
N TRP A 11 7.46 -38.19 -3.24
CA TRP A 11 6.51 -38.22 -4.35
C TRP A 11 5.87 -36.87 -4.65
N ALA A 12 5.53 -36.10 -3.61
CA ALA A 12 5.02 -34.74 -3.74
C ALA A 12 6.07 -33.80 -4.38
N GLN A 13 7.30 -33.85 -3.88
CA GLN A 13 8.42 -33.10 -4.45
C GLN A 13 8.80 -33.58 -5.86
N LEU A 14 8.69 -34.88 -6.13
CA LEU A 14 8.89 -35.45 -7.46
C LEU A 14 7.80 -34.97 -8.43
N GLY A 15 6.54 -34.89 -7.98
CA GLY A 15 5.45 -34.33 -8.77
C GLY A 15 5.71 -32.87 -9.16
N ILE A 16 6.16 -32.04 -8.21
CA ILE A 16 6.57 -30.66 -8.47
C ILE A 16 7.78 -30.63 -9.41
N ALA A 17 8.80 -31.47 -9.17
CA ALA A 17 9.99 -31.54 -10.01
C ALA A 17 9.66 -32.00 -11.45
N ILE A 18 8.76 -32.95 -11.64
CA ILE A 18 8.29 -33.39 -12.96
C ILE A 18 7.62 -32.22 -13.69
N VAL A 19 6.77 -31.46 -12.99
CA VAL A 19 6.13 -30.27 -13.56
C VAL A 19 7.18 -29.21 -13.90
N MET A 20 8.13 -28.94 -13.01
CA MET A 20 9.21 -27.97 -13.21
C MET A 20 10.16 -28.35 -14.36
N CYS A 21 10.54 -29.63 -14.46
CA CYS A 21 11.37 -30.15 -15.55
C CYS A 21 10.64 -30.21 -16.90
N SER A 22 9.31 -30.12 -16.90
CA SER A 22 8.52 -30.01 -18.13
C SER A 22 8.57 -28.60 -18.73
N PHE A 23 8.98 -27.59 -17.95
CA PHE A 23 9.27 -26.24 -18.45
C PHE A 23 10.70 -26.15 -19.01
N ARG A 24 10.97 -26.82 -20.15
CA ARG A 24 12.31 -26.81 -20.77
C ARG A 24 12.75 -25.45 -21.33
N ASP A 25 11.80 -24.53 -21.57
CA ASP A 25 12.03 -23.26 -22.30
C ASP A 25 11.87 -22.00 -21.42
N ILE A 26 11.76 -22.14 -20.09
CA ILE A 26 11.50 -21.02 -19.17
C ILE A 26 12.69 -20.88 -18.22
N ASP A 27 13.16 -19.65 -18.03
CA ASP A 27 14.20 -19.33 -17.05
C ASP A 27 13.88 -19.98 -15.69
N PRO A 28 14.90 -20.47 -14.94
CA PRO A 28 14.66 -21.14 -13.68
C PRO A 28 13.87 -20.25 -12.72
N LEU A 29 12.62 -20.64 -12.45
CA LEU A 29 11.75 -19.92 -11.53
C LEU A 29 12.31 -20.06 -10.12
N ASP A 30 12.69 -18.93 -9.51
CA ASP A 30 13.09 -18.89 -8.11
C ASP A 30 11.88 -19.16 -7.21
N ALA A 31 11.89 -20.31 -6.52
CA ALA A 31 10.84 -20.71 -5.59
C ALA A 31 10.66 -19.75 -4.40
N GLY A 32 11.67 -18.91 -4.12
CA GLY A 32 11.61 -17.85 -3.11
C GLY A 32 11.03 -16.52 -3.61
N HIS A 33 10.76 -16.40 -4.91
CA HIS A 33 10.28 -15.15 -5.50
C HIS A 33 8.84 -14.83 -5.04
N PRO A 34 8.53 -13.59 -4.61
CA PRO A 34 7.20 -13.21 -4.09
C PRO A 34 6.07 -13.35 -5.12
N ASN A 35 6.40 -13.40 -6.42
CA ASN A 35 5.43 -13.63 -7.51
C ASN A 35 5.53 -15.03 -8.14
N PHE A 36 6.21 -15.98 -7.48
CA PHE A 36 6.46 -17.31 -8.02
C PHE A 36 5.19 -17.97 -8.55
N SER A 37 4.13 -17.98 -7.78
CA SER A 37 2.90 -18.67 -8.14
C SER A 37 2.20 -18.07 -9.38
N ARG A 38 2.32 -16.74 -9.59
CA ARG A 38 1.82 -16.07 -10.80
C ARG A 38 2.68 -16.42 -12.01
N GLN A 39 4.01 -16.39 -11.86
CA GLN A 39 4.94 -16.77 -12.91
C GLN A 39 4.76 -18.23 -13.31
N PHE A 40 4.56 -19.11 -12.33
CA PHE A 40 4.27 -20.52 -12.54
C PHE A 40 2.94 -20.73 -13.27
N ALA A 41 1.88 -20.01 -12.93
CA ALA A 41 0.61 -20.09 -13.67
C ALA A 41 0.77 -19.66 -15.14
N ILE A 42 1.50 -18.57 -15.39
CA ILE A 42 1.81 -18.10 -16.76
C ILE A 42 2.64 -19.16 -17.51
N ALA A 43 3.63 -19.76 -16.84
CA ALA A 43 4.44 -20.84 -17.39
C ALA A 43 3.63 -22.10 -17.71
N ALA A 44 2.65 -22.46 -16.86
CA ALA A 44 1.79 -23.63 -16.99
C ALA A 44 0.75 -23.50 -18.12
N ALA A 45 0.29 -22.28 -18.43
CA ALA A 45 -0.69 -22.01 -19.48
C ALA A 45 -0.34 -22.61 -20.86
N PRO A 46 0.88 -22.43 -21.42
CA PRO A 46 1.25 -23.03 -22.70
C PRO A 46 1.30 -24.56 -22.66
N MET A 47 1.67 -25.19 -21.55
CA MET A 47 1.61 -26.66 -21.41
C MET A 47 0.17 -27.18 -21.53
N ARG A 48 -0.78 -26.46 -20.94
CA ARG A 48 -2.21 -26.77 -21.06
C ARG A 48 -2.72 -26.61 -22.48
N SER A 49 -2.21 -25.61 -23.22
CA SER A 49 -2.55 -25.41 -24.64
C SER A 49 -1.89 -26.43 -25.58
N ARG A 50 -0.65 -26.86 -25.29
CA ARG A 50 0.05 -27.91 -26.05
C ARG A 50 -0.60 -29.30 -25.88
N GLN A 51 -1.49 -29.48 -24.90
CA GLN A 51 -2.29 -30.72 -24.72
C GLN A 51 -3.34 -30.93 -25.81
N THR A 52 -3.84 -29.87 -26.46
CA THR A 52 -4.78 -29.98 -27.58
C THR A 52 -4.06 -30.27 -28.90
N ALA A 53 -2.77 -29.90 -28.99
CA ALA A 53 -1.90 -30.25 -30.11
C ALA A 53 -1.29 -31.65 -29.91
N ALA A 54 -1.26 -32.46 -30.96
CA ALA A 54 -0.98 -33.89 -30.89
C ALA A 54 0.51 -34.27 -30.71
N GLU A 55 1.19 -33.78 -29.66
CA GLU A 55 2.56 -34.18 -29.33
C GLU A 55 2.59 -35.42 -28.40
N ALA A 56 3.25 -36.49 -28.85
CA ALA A 56 3.21 -37.81 -28.19
C ALA A 56 3.88 -37.85 -26.80
N ASP A 57 4.92 -37.04 -26.57
CA ASP A 57 5.62 -36.96 -25.28
C ASP A 57 4.81 -36.17 -24.24
N GLY A 58 4.07 -35.14 -24.65
CA GLY A 58 3.19 -34.37 -23.77
C GLY A 58 2.01 -35.19 -23.21
N ARG A 59 1.55 -36.22 -23.93
CA ARG A 59 0.47 -37.11 -23.46
C ARG A 59 0.91 -38.01 -22.32
N LYS A 60 2.13 -38.56 -22.36
CA LYS A 60 2.64 -39.48 -21.32
C LYS A 60 2.89 -38.77 -19.99
N THR A 61 3.49 -37.58 -20.03
CA THR A 61 3.70 -36.76 -18.84
C THR A 61 2.38 -36.33 -18.22
N THR A 62 1.40 -35.95 -19.03
CA THR A 62 0.05 -35.57 -18.57
C THR A 62 -0.67 -36.75 -17.90
N GLN A 63 -0.61 -37.96 -18.46
CA GLN A 63 -1.21 -39.15 -17.85
C GLN A 63 -0.61 -39.47 -16.47
N VAL A 64 0.71 -39.35 -16.32
CA VAL A 64 1.38 -39.54 -15.02
C VAL A 64 0.93 -38.48 -14.02
N VAL A 65 0.91 -37.21 -14.42
CA VAL A 65 0.46 -36.08 -13.59
C VAL A 65 -1.01 -36.23 -13.17
N SER A 66 -1.88 -36.63 -14.09
CA SER A 66 -3.30 -36.94 -13.82
C SER A 66 -3.48 -38.11 -12.86
N ALA A 67 -2.66 -39.16 -12.97
CA ALA A 67 -2.71 -40.29 -12.05
C ALA A 67 -2.25 -39.91 -10.64
N VAL A 68 -1.17 -39.13 -10.53
CA VAL A 68 -0.66 -38.61 -9.25
C VAL A 68 -1.71 -37.72 -8.58
N PHE A 69 -2.36 -36.83 -9.34
CA PHE A 69 -3.44 -35.99 -8.83
C PHE A 69 -4.59 -36.81 -8.24
N ALA A 70 -5.08 -37.81 -8.96
CA ALA A 70 -6.17 -38.67 -8.50
C ALA A 70 -5.82 -39.45 -7.22
N LEU A 71 -4.58 -39.98 -7.16
CA LEU A 71 -4.09 -40.77 -6.03
C LEU A 71 -3.92 -39.90 -4.77
N LEU A 72 -3.39 -38.68 -4.95
CA LEU A 72 -3.32 -37.71 -3.86
C LEU A 72 -4.73 -37.38 -3.37
N MET A 73 -5.66 -37.01 -4.26
CA MET A 73 -7.04 -36.64 -3.90
C MET A 73 -7.79 -37.72 -3.10
N SER A 74 -7.55 -39.01 -3.36
CA SER A 74 -8.27 -40.10 -2.70
C SER A 74 -7.79 -40.44 -1.29
N SER A 75 -6.59 -40.02 -0.88
CA SER A 75 -5.91 -40.62 0.29
C SER A 75 -5.55 -39.65 1.41
N TRP A 76 -5.33 -38.37 1.10
CA TRP A 76 -4.72 -37.40 2.01
C TRP A 76 -5.62 -36.83 3.12
N THR A 77 -6.94 -36.85 2.92
CA THR A 77 -7.93 -36.13 3.74
C THR A 77 -8.02 -36.64 5.19
N ASN A 78 -7.63 -37.90 5.42
CA ASN A 78 -7.71 -38.59 6.70
C ASN A 78 -6.39 -38.60 7.50
N TRP A 79 -5.29 -38.04 6.99
CA TRP A 79 -3.98 -38.16 7.64
C TRP A 79 -3.87 -37.34 8.92
N LYS A 80 -3.37 -37.89 10.03
CA LYS A 80 -3.32 -37.13 11.30
C LYS A 80 -2.35 -35.93 11.29
N ASP A 81 -1.34 -35.97 10.42
CA ASP A 81 -0.30 -34.93 10.33
C ASP A 81 -0.77 -33.74 9.46
N LEU A 82 -0.96 -32.60 10.12
CA LEU A 82 -1.37 -31.34 9.49
C LEU A 82 -0.31 -30.79 8.53
N ALA A 83 0.98 -30.93 8.84
CA ALA A 83 2.07 -30.42 8.00
C ALA A 83 2.14 -31.18 6.67
N LEU A 84 1.85 -32.48 6.69
CA LEU A 84 1.76 -33.28 5.47
C LEU A 84 0.55 -32.91 4.61
N ARG A 85 -0.62 -32.67 5.22
CA ARG A 85 -1.79 -32.18 4.46
C ARG A 85 -1.50 -30.85 3.75
N VAL A 86 -0.74 -29.96 4.39
CA VAL A 86 -0.31 -28.69 3.80
C VAL A 86 0.57 -28.91 2.56
N VAL A 87 1.56 -29.80 2.65
CA VAL A 87 2.43 -30.14 1.50
C VAL A 87 1.63 -30.79 0.36
N VAL A 88 0.64 -31.62 0.68
CA VAL A 88 -0.24 -32.19 -0.34
C VAL A 88 -1.07 -31.11 -1.04
N ILE A 89 -1.63 -30.13 -0.32
CA ILE A 89 -2.35 -29.01 -0.95
C ILE A 89 -1.44 -28.20 -1.87
N ASP A 90 -0.23 -27.90 -1.42
CA ASP A 90 0.76 -27.20 -2.24
C ASP A 90 1.02 -27.95 -3.56
N THR A 91 1.22 -29.26 -3.47
CA THR A 91 1.41 -30.14 -4.62
C THR A 91 0.16 -30.20 -5.51
N LEU A 92 -1.02 -30.39 -4.92
CA LEU A 92 -2.29 -30.40 -5.65
C LEU A 92 -2.55 -29.08 -6.37
N GLY A 93 -2.16 -27.95 -5.79
CA GLY A 93 -2.24 -26.64 -6.45
C GLY A 93 -1.39 -26.58 -7.72
N HIS A 94 -0.14 -27.04 -7.65
CA HIS A 94 0.72 -27.15 -8.84
C HIS A 94 0.16 -28.09 -9.91
N LEU A 95 -0.32 -29.28 -9.50
CA LEU A 95 -0.91 -30.25 -10.43
C LEU A 95 -2.20 -29.73 -11.05
N SER A 96 -3.01 -28.96 -10.29
CA SER A 96 -4.29 -28.38 -10.74
C SER A 96 -4.14 -27.46 -11.94
N LEU A 97 -2.97 -26.86 -12.16
CA LEU A 97 -2.70 -26.02 -13.34
C LEU A 97 -2.29 -26.83 -14.58
N VAL A 98 -1.84 -28.07 -14.39
CA VAL A 98 -1.27 -28.91 -15.46
C VAL A 98 -2.25 -30.00 -15.91
N ILE A 99 -3.09 -30.53 -15.02
CA ILE A 99 -4.06 -31.58 -15.38
C ILE A 99 -5.14 -31.06 -16.35
N PRO A 100 -5.79 -31.99 -17.11
CA PRO A 100 -6.95 -31.67 -17.93
C PRO A 100 -8.08 -31.02 -17.14
N LYS A 101 -8.77 -30.04 -17.75
CA LYS A 101 -9.79 -29.22 -17.09
C LYS A 101 -10.96 -30.05 -16.56
N ASP A 102 -11.44 -31.03 -17.33
CA ASP A 102 -12.57 -31.88 -16.93
C ASP A 102 -12.27 -32.68 -15.66
N GLN A 103 -11.04 -33.20 -15.57
CA GLN A 103 -10.58 -33.94 -14.40
C GLN A 103 -10.46 -33.02 -13.17
N PHE A 104 -9.99 -31.80 -13.37
CA PHE A 104 -9.91 -30.80 -12.30
C PHE A 104 -11.30 -30.40 -11.79
N LEU A 105 -12.21 -30.00 -12.69
CA LEU A 105 -13.55 -29.53 -12.35
C LEU A 105 -14.36 -30.57 -11.57
N THR A 106 -14.19 -31.86 -11.89
CA THR A 106 -14.82 -32.98 -11.16
C THR A 106 -14.42 -33.01 -9.67
N ASN A 107 -13.21 -32.56 -9.34
CA ASN A 107 -12.63 -32.63 -8.00
C ASN A 107 -12.52 -31.24 -7.31
N ALA A 108 -12.89 -30.16 -7.99
CA ALA A 108 -12.65 -28.79 -7.55
C ALA A 108 -13.41 -28.45 -6.27
N ASP A 109 -14.70 -28.79 -6.19
CA ASP A 109 -15.54 -28.54 -5.00
C ASP A 109 -14.94 -29.20 -3.76
N ALA A 110 -14.65 -30.50 -3.86
CA ALA A 110 -14.04 -31.26 -2.78
C ALA A 110 -12.70 -30.64 -2.37
N LEU A 111 -11.83 -30.28 -3.32
CA LEU A 111 -10.53 -29.67 -3.01
C LEU A 111 -10.70 -28.34 -2.26
N LEU A 112 -11.63 -27.48 -2.69
CA LEU A 112 -11.91 -26.20 -2.03
C LEU A 112 -12.48 -26.40 -0.62
N GLU A 113 -13.40 -27.33 -0.41
CA GLU A 113 -13.93 -27.66 0.92
C GLU A 113 -12.82 -28.13 1.87
N HIS A 114 -11.89 -28.95 1.38
CA HIS A 114 -10.76 -29.40 2.19
C HIS A 114 -9.81 -28.26 2.55
N ILE A 115 -9.55 -27.33 1.62
CA ILE A 115 -8.78 -26.10 1.88
C ILE A 115 -9.46 -25.28 2.98
N ILE A 116 -10.77 -25.02 2.88
CA ILE A 116 -11.55 -24.29 3.89
C ILE A 116 -11.46 -24.98 5.25
N SER A 117 -11.56 -26.31 5.28
CA SER A 117 -11.43 -27.09 6.52
C SER A 117 -10.05 -26.95 7.17
N LEU A 118 -8.99 -26.80 6.37
CA LEU A 118 -7.64 -26.65 6.88
C LEU A 118 -7.37 -25.22 7.34
N LEU A 119 -7.85 -24.21 6.60
CA LEU A 119 -7.80 -22.82 7.02
C LEU A 119 -8.49 -22.62 8.39
N SER A 120 -9.67 -23.20 8.57
CA SER A 120 -10.40 -23.12 9.85
C SER A 120 -9.69 -23.87 10.99
N LYS A 121 -9.18 -25.08 10.75
CA LYS A 121 -8.44 -25.86 11.76
C LYS A 121 -7.12 -25.21 12.16
N GLN A 122 -6.42 -24.57 11.23
CA GLN A 122 -5.15 -23.89 11.50
C GLN A 122 -5.35 -22.64 12.36
N GLY A 123 -6.45 -21.90 12.15
CA GLY A 123 -6.83 -20.76 13.01
C GLY A 123 -7.13 -21.13 14.47
N LEU A 124 -7.36 -22.42 14.76
CA LEU A 124 -7.63 -22.95 16.09
C LEU A 124 -6.41 -23.60 16.78
N ALA A 125 -5.37 -23.97 16.02
CA ALA A 125 -4.33 -24.90 16.50
C ALA A 125 -2.98 -24.25 16.90
N SER A 126 -2.77 -22.97 16.62
CA SER A 126 -1.45 -22.35 16.66
C SER A 126 -1.42 -21.12 17.58
N SER A 127 -1.01 -21.30 18.82
CA SER A 127 -0.57 -20.21 19.70
C SER A 127 0.83 -19.68 19.34
N ALA A 128 1.49 -20.28 18.34
CA ALA A 128 2.89 -20.03 17.98
C ALA A 128 3.08 -19.18 16.71
N SER A 129 2.10 -19.15 15.81
CA SER A 129 2.09 -18.29 14.61
C SER A 129 0.65 -17.92 14.23
N PRO A 130 0.30 -16.62 14.13
CA PRO A 130 -1.04 -16.18 13.76
C PRO A 130 -1.36 -16.38 12.26
N MET A 131 -0.35 -16.68 11.44
CA MET A 131 -0.49 -16.79 9.98
C MET A 131 -0.53 -18.24 9.50
N PRO A 132 -1.33 -18.56 8.46
CA PRO A 132 -1.26 -19.84 7.77
C PRO A 132 0.15 -20.12 7.20
N PRO A 133 0.56 -21.37 7.02
CA PRO A 133 1.83 -21.71 6.37
C PRO A 133 1.87 -21.25 4.92
N PHE A 134 3.03 -20.75 4.46
CA PHE A 134 3.22 -20.30 3.08
C PHE A 134 2.84 -21.36 2.04
N ALA A 135 3.23 -22.62 2.24
CA ALA A 135 2.88 -23.72 1.33
C ALA A 135 1.35 -23.94 1.20
N LEU A 136 0.58 -23.71 2.28
CA LEU A 136 -0.88 -23.79 2.23
C LEU A 136 -1.45 -22.65 1.38
N MET A 137 -0.95 -21.42 1.57
CA MET A 137 -1.39 -20.26 0.80
C MET A 137 -1.03 -20.42 -0.67
N ARG A 138 0.18 -20.88 -0.98
CA ARG A 138 0.64 -21.12 -2.35
C ARG A 138 -0.23 -22.14 -3.06
N GLY A 139 -0.45 -23.32 -2.46
CA GLY A 139 -1.33 -24.34 -3.02
C GLY A 139 -2.76 -23.85 -3.22
N THR A 140 -3.31 -23.10 -2.26
CA THR A 140 -4.64 -22.49 -2.36
C THR A 140 -4.70 -21.53 -3.54
N CYS A 141 -3.70 -20.67 -3.69
CA CYS A 141 -3.70 -19.64 -4.70
C CYS A 141 -3.49 -20.19 -6.13
N LEU A 142 -2.67 -21.24 -6.28
CA LEU A 142 -2.55 -21.97 -7.56
C LEU A 142 -3.84 -22.72 -7.92
N THR A 143 -4.53 -23.29 -6.93
CA THR A 143 -5.83 -23.95 -7.11
C THR A 143 -6.89 -22.94 -7.57
N LEU A 144 -6.95 -21.77 -6.93
CA LEU A 144 -7.85 -20.68 -7.32
C LEU A 144 -7.57 -20.20 -8.75
N GLN A 145 -6.30 -20.05 -9.11
CA GLN A 145 -5.92 -19.70 -10.48
C GLN A 145 -6.40 -20.76 -11.49
N ALA A 146 -6.27 -22.05 -11.15
CA ALA A 146 -6.77 -23.14 -11.99
C ALA A 146 -8.30 -23.10 -12.16
N CYS A 147 -9.06 -22.73 -11.12
CA CYS A 147 -10.51 -22.50 -11.22
C CYS A 147 -10.84 -21.36 -12.20
N VAL A 148 -10.12 -20.23 -12.10
CA VAL A 148 -10.33 -19.07 -12.96
C VAL A 148 -9.97 -19.37 -14.43
N ASP A 149 -8.86 -20.07 -14.67
CA ASP A 149 -8.42 -20.44 -16.01
C ASP A 149 -9.31 -21.49 -16.67
N ALA A 150 -9.97 -22.34 -15.88
CA ALA A 150 -10.98 -23.26 -16.37
C ALA A 150 -12.24 -22.52 -16.84
N ASP A 151 -12.63 -21.45 -16.14
CA ASP A 151 -13.83 -20.67 -16.45
C ASP A 151 -13.63 -19.68 -17.61
N ARG A 152 -12.42 -19.11 -17.78
CA ARG A 152 -12.13 -18.11 -18.85
C ARG A 152 -12.42 -18.58 -20.28
N GLU A 153 -12.39 -19.88 -20.56
CA GLU A 153 -12.77 -20.46 -21.86
C GLU A 153 -14.27 -20.83 -21.95
N LEU A 154 -14.98 -20.95 -20.83
CA LEU A 154 -16.43 -21.22 -20.75
C LEU A 154 -17.28 -19.93 -20.79
N LEU A 155 -16.62 -18.76 -20.70
CA LEU A 155 -17.23 -17.42 -20.67
C LEU A 155 -18.05 -17.02 -21.92
N THR A 156 -18.16 -17.86 -22.96
CA THR A 156 -19.05 -17.58 -24.08
C THR A 156 -20.48 -18.10 -23.92
N ILE A 157 -20.80 -19.01 -23.00
CA ILE A 157 -22.15 -19.64 -23.02
C ILE A 157 -22.90 -19.65 -21.68
N GLU A 158 -22.32 -19.91 -20.50
CA GLU A 158 -23.12 -19.95 -19.27
C GLU A 158 -22.41 -19.47 -18.00
N LYS A 159 -22.86 -18.33 -17.48
CA LYS A 159 -22.60 -17.79 -16.12
C LYS A 159 -23.09 -18.70 -14.96
N LEU A 160 -23.38 -19.98 -15.23
CA LEU A 160 -24.05 -20.91 -14.31
C LEU A 160 -23.07 -21.80 -13.55
N SER A 161 -21.95 -22.23 -14.14
CA SER A 161 -20.97 -23.09 -13.42
C SER A 161 -20.31 -22.35 -12.25
N CYS A 162 -19.96 -21.07 -12.40
CA CYS A 162 -19.36 -20.29 -11.31
C CYS A 162 -20.33 -20.05 -10.13
N LYS A 163 -21.65 -20.09 -10.37
CA LYS A 163 -22.68 -19.93 -9.33
C LYS A 163 -22.78 -21.16 -8.42
N GLN A 164 -22.39 -22.34 -8.90
CA GLN A 164 -22.36 -23.57 -8.10
C GLN A 164 -21.24 -23.52 -7.05
N TYR A 165 -20.06 -23.05 -7.44
CA TYR A 165 -18.92 -22.85 -6.54
C TYR A 165 -19.03 -21.58 -5.70
N TRP A 166 -19.95 -20.67 -6.03
CA TRP A 166 -20.06 -19.35 -5.41
C TRP A 166 -20.17 -19.42 -3.88
N ASN A 167 -20.98 -20.33 -3.34
CA ASN A 167 -21.14 -20.47 -1.89
C ASN A 167 -19.84 -20.94 -1.21
N THR A 168 -19.15 -21.90 -1.84
CA THR A 168 -17.84 -22.41 -1.39
C THR A 168 -16.78 -21.31 -1.47
N LEU A 169 -16.75 -20.54 -2.57
CA LEU A 169 -15.83 -19.42 -2.77
C LEU A 169 -16.11 -18.26 -1.80
N GLN A 170 -17.38 -17.98 -1.47
CA GLN A 170 -17.74 -16.98 -0.47
C GLN A 170 -17.30 -17.41 0.93
N THR A 171 -17.41 -18.72 1.24
CA THR A 171 -16.93 -19.29 2.51
C THR A 171 -15.40 -19.22 2.57
N LEU A 172 -14.72 -19.53 1.47
CA LEU A 172 -13.27 -19.39 1.35
C LEU A 172 -12.83 -17.93 1.49
N TRP A 173 -13.48 -16.99 0.81
CA TRP A 173 -13.21 -15.56 0.91
C TRP A 173 -13.32 -15.07 2.36
N SER A 174 -14.37 -15.48 3.08
CA SER A 174 -14.51 -15.16 4.50
C SER A 174 -13.41 -15.79 5.37
N GLY A 175 -13.01 -17.02 5.06
CA GLY A 175 -11.92 -17.72 5.76
C GLY A 175 -10.56 -17.06 5.54
N LEU A 176 -10.25 -16.67 4.30
CA LEU A 176 -9.04 -15.94 3.95
C LEU A 176 -9.02 -14.56 4.61
N PHE A 177 -10.15 -13.83 4.58
CA PHE A 177 -10.26 -12.55 5.27
C PHE A 177 -10.03 -12.69 6.78
N SER A 178 -10.58 -13.74 7.40
CA SER A 178 -10.33 -14.04 8.82
C SER A 178 -8.84 -14.29 9.10
N ALA A 179 -8.13 -14.97 8.18
CA ALA A 179 -6.69 -15.16 8.29
C ALA A 179 -5.91 -13.83 8.16
N VAL A 180 -6.36 -12.89 7.32
CA VAL A 180 -5.76 -11.54 7.24
C VAL A 180 -5.94 -10.79 8.57
N VAL A 181 -7.13 -10.87 9.17
CA VAL A 181 -7.43 -10.27 10.47
C VAL A 181 -6.54 -10.87 11.56
N ALA A 182 -6.45 -12.19 11.63
CA ALA A 182 -5.62 -12.89 12.61
C ALA A 182 -4.13 -12.58 12.46
N GLY A 183 -3.66 -12.40 11.22
CA GLY A 183 -2.28 -12.11 10.87
C GLY A 183 -1.72 -10.75 11.30
N GLY A 184 -2.55 -9.86 11.87
CA GLY A 184 -2.10 -8.54 12.29
C GLY A 184 -1.83 -7.60 11.11
N PRO A 185 -2.84 -6.92 10.55
CA PRO A 185 -2.70 -6.07 9.36
C PRO A 185 -1.68 -4.94 9.50
N LEU A 186 -1.43 -4.44 10.72
CA LEU A 186 -0.39 -3.44 10.98
C LEU A 186 1.03 -4.00 10.97
N GLN A 187 1.20 -5.27 11.33
CA GLN A 187 2.50 -5.92 11.38
C GLN A 187 3.12 -6.02 9.98
N TYR A 188 2.29 -6.07 8.94
CA TYR A 188 2.71 -5.93 7.54
C TYR A 188 3.51 -4.65 7.28
N LEU A 189 3.10 -3.52 7.87
CA LEU A 189 3.79 -2.24 7.72
C LEU A 189 5.04 -2.12 8.61
N GLN A 190 5.09 -2.89 9.69
CA GLN A 190 6.17 -2.84 10.69
C GLN A 190 7.31 -3.83 10.40
N GLY A 191 7.15 -4.70 9.40
CA GLY A 191 8.16 -5.66 8.96
C GLY A 191 8.11 -6.95 9.78
N LEU A 192 7.46 -7.96 9.23
CA LEU A 192 7.44 -9.31 9.78
C LEU A 192 8.72 -10.09 9.42
N GLY A 193 8.94 -11.23 10.08
CA GLY A 193 9.93 -12.21 9.62
C GLY A 193 9.66 -12.65 8.18
N GLN A 194 10.71 -13.02 7.45
CA GLN A 194 10.66 -13.29 6.00
C GLN A 194 9.58 -14.32 5.61
N GLU A 195 9.40 -15.39 6.40
CA GLU A 195 8.38 -16.42 6.14
C GLU A 195 6.95 -15.90 6.31
N ALA A 196 6.71 -15.07 7.34
CA ALA A 196 5.40 -14.48 7.60
C ALA A 196 5.02 -13.44 6.54
N LEU A 197 6.00 -12.67 6.04
CA LEU A 197 5.82 -11.77 4.89
C LEU A 197 5.44 -12.53 3.62
N GLN A 198 6.11 -13.65 3.33
CA GLN A 198 5.81 -14.48 2.16
C GLN A 198 4.41 -15.09 2.25
N SER A 199 4.03 -15.61 3.42
CA SER A 199 2.69 -16.16 3.63
C SER A 199 1.60 -15.09 3.49
N GLN A 200 1.82 -13.90 4.06
CA GLN A 200 0.88 -12.80 3.95
C GLN A 200 0.75 -12.28 2.51
N ALA A 201 1.86 -12.18 1.77
CA ALA A 201 1.83 -11.80 0.37
C ALA A 201 1.00 -12.81 -0.47
N GLU A 202 1.21 -14.11 -0.25
CA GLU A 202 0.47 -15.15 -0.97
C GLU A 202 -1.00 -15.22 -0.56
N LEU A 203 -1.33 -14.93 0.71
CA LEU A 203 -2.70 -14.76 1.20
C LEU A 203 -3.41 -13.59 0.50
N LEU A 204 -2.75 -12.42 0.42
CA LEU A 204 -3.29 -11.28 -0.33
C LEU A 204 -3.46 -11.62 -1.81
N ARG A 205 -2.53 -12.37 -2.40
CA ARG A 205 -2.64 -12.86 -3.78
C ARG A 205 -3.87 -13.76 -3.99
N CYS A 206 -4.24 -14.59 -3.01
CA CYS A 206 -5.47 -15.39 -3.08
C CYS A 206 -6.70 -14.49 -3.20
N MET A 207 -6.72 -13.39 -2.44
CA MET A 207 -7.81 -12.41 -2.46
C MET A 207 -7.83 -11.65 -3.79
N ASP A 208 -6.68 -11.31 -4.36
CA ASP A 208 -6.60 -10.65 -5.67
C ASP A 208 -7.18 -11.53 -6.79
N VAL A 209 -6.82 -12.82 -6.85
CA VAL A 209 -7.33 -13.78 -7.85
C VAL A 209 -8.87 -13.89 -7.79
N LEU A 210 -9.44 -13.89 -6.58
CA LEU A 210 -10.89 -13.91 -6.38
C LEU A 210 -11.53 -12.58 -6.79
N ALA A 211 -10.94 -11.46 -6.38
CA ALA A 211 -11.50 -10.14 -6.64
C ALA A 211 -11.45 -9.73 -8.13
N GLU A 212 -10.48 -10.23 -8.92
CA GLU A 212 -10.45 -10.02 -10.37
C GLU A 212 -11.73 -10.54 -11.05
N ASN A 213 -12.33 -11.61 -10.53
CA ASN A 213 -13.51 -12.25 -11.13
C ASN A 213 -14.82 -11.84 -10.43
N PHE A 214 -14.75 -11.41 -9.16
CA PHE A 214 -15.91 -11.08 -8.32
C PHE A 214 -15.84 -9.68 -7.70
N GLY A 215 -15.27 -8.72 -8.45
CA GLY A 215 -14.87 -7.42 -7.89
C GLY A 215 -15.98 -6.63 -7.19
N LYS A 216 -17.25 -6.74 -7.63
CA LYS A 216 -18.36 -6.00 -7.00
C LYS A 216 -18.77 -6.62 -5.66
N GLU A 217 -18.87 -7.93 -5.61
CA GLU A 217 -19.24 -8.70 -4.42
C GLU A 217 -18.13 -8.62 -3.37
N SER A 218 -16.88 -8.79 -3.79
CA SER A 218 -15.68 -8.60 -2.95
C SER A 218 -15.62 -7.19 -2.39
N LEU A 219 -15.88 -6.16 -3.20
CA LEU A 219 -15.91 -4.77 -2.74
C LEU A 219 -17.01 -4.54 -1.70
N ASN A 220 -18.23 -5.00 -1.97
CA ASN A 220 -19.36 -4.85 -1.05
C ASN A 220 -19.08 -5.51 0.31
N PHE A 221 -18.49 -6.71 0.30
CA PHE A 221 -18.06 -7.40 1.52
C PHE A 221 -17.03 -6.56 2.29
N LEU A 222 -15.98 -6.08 1.62
CA LEU A 222 -14.94 -5.28 2.26
C LEU A 222 -15.47 -3.96 2.83
N LEU A 223 -16.36 -3.28 2.11
CA LEU A 223 -16.99 -2.05 2.59
C LEU A 223 -17.91 -2.27 3.80
N GLN A 224 -18.51 -3.46 3.94
CA GLN A 224 -19.20 -3.83 5.17
C GLN A 224 -18.20 -4.04 6.31
N LYS A 225 -17.06 -4.70 6.07
CA LYS A 225 -16.00 -4.93 7.07
C LYS A 225 -15.26 -3.66 7.49
N VAL A 226 -15.20 -2.65 6.62
CA VAL A 226 -14.72 -1.29 6.96
C VAL A 226 -15.57 -0.61 8.05
N LYS A 227 -16.83 -1.03 8.24
CA LYS A 227 -17.69 -0.55 9.33
C LYS A 227 -17.60 -1.42 10.60
N GLY A 228 -16.78 -2.47 10.55
CA GLY A 228 -16.61 -3.46 11.62
C GLY A 228 -15.67 -3.01 12.74
N HIS A 229 -15.12 -3.98 13.46
CA HIS A 229 -14.20 -3.74 14.58
C HIS A 229 -12.81 -3.37 14.08
N ARG A 230 -11.95 -2.79 14.95
CA ARG A 230 -10.61 -2.28 14.59
C ARG A 230 -9.83 -3.18 13.62
N GLU A 231 -9.65 -4.46 13.97
CA GLU A 231 -8.86 -5.40 13.15
C GLU A 231 -9.54 -5.72 11.80
N GLU A 232 -10.87 -5.82 11.76
CA GLU A 232 -11.61 -5.99 10.50
C GLU A 232 -11.46 -4.77 9.59
N ARG A 233 -11.44 -3.57 10.16
CA ARG A 233 -11.25 -2.32 9.39
C ARG A 233 -9.85 -2.26 8.80
N LEU A 234 -8.83 -2.57 9.60
CA LEU A 234 -7.44 -2.58 9.16
C LEU A 234 -7.20 -3.66 8.09
N ALA A 235 -7.74 -4.87 8.29
CA ALA A 235 -7.67 -5.94 7.30
C ALA A 235 -8.41 -5.57 6.00
N ALA A 236 -9.59 -4.96 6.09
CA ALA A 236 -10.33 -4.51 4.92
C ALA A 236 -9.56 -3.44 4.14
N LEU A 237 -8.93 -2.48 4.82
CA LEU A 237 -8.07 -1.49 4.17
C LEU A 237 -6.81 -2.11 3.54
N LEU A 238 -6.20 -3.12 4.17
CA LEU A 238 -5.06 -3.83 3.61
C LEU A 238 -5.43 -4.58 2.32
N VAL A 239 -6.58 -5.25 2.30
CA VAL A 239 -7.07 -5.93 1.10
C VAL A 239 -7.47 -4.90 0.04
N LEU A 240 -8.21 -3.85 0.40
CA LEU A 240 -8.56 -2.77 -0.51
C LEU A 240 -7.33 -2.11 -1.15
N ARG A 241 -6.23 -1.97 -0.40
CA ARG A 241 -4.96 -1.45 -0.90
C ARG A 241 -4.45 -2.26 -2.10
N GLN A 242 -4.55 -3.59 -2.05
CA GLN A 242 -4.13 -4.46 -3.14
C GLN A 242 -5.11 -4.42 -4.31
N LEU A 243 -6.41 -4.38 -4.00
CA LEU A 243 -7.49 -4.37 -4.99
C LEU A 243 -7.72 -3.04 -5.69
N ALA A 244 -7.14 -1.94 -5.20
CA ALA A 244 -7.56 -0.60 -5.57
C ALA A 244 -7.27 -0.19 -7.03
N ALA A 245 -6.90 -1.10 -7.93
CA ALA A 245 -6.70 -0.79 -9.35
C ALA A 245 -7.99 -0.89 -10.17
N GLY A 246 -8.26 0.12 -11.01
CA GLY A 246 -9.25 0.04 -12.09
C GLY A 246 -10.63 0.65 -11.76
N PRO A 247 -11.74 0.12 -12.32
CA PRO A 247 -13.05 0.80 -12.38
C PRO A 247 -13.75 0.95 -11.01
N LEU A 248 -13.27 0.26 -9.98
CA LEU A 248 -13.86 0.25 -8.64
C LEU A 248 -13.37 1.43 -7.77
N ALA A 249 -12.38 2.19 -8.22
CA ALA A 249 -11.76 3.29 -7.49
C ALA A 249 -12.79 4.29 -6.91
N GLY A 250 -13.79 4.70 -7.71
CA GLY A 250 -14.81 5.65 -7.27
C GLY A 250 -15.66 5.15 -6.10
N THR A 251 -16.03 3.87 -6.08
CA THR A 251 -16.83 3.26 -5.02
C THR A 251 -16.01 3.04 -3.75
N ILE A 252 -14.72 2.75 -3.88
CA ILE A 252 -13.78 2.67 -2.75
C ILE A 252 -13.69 4.02 -2.04
N VAL A 253 -13.50 5.12 -2.80
CA VAL A 253 -13.40 6.48 -2.26
C VAL A 253 -14.64 6.88 -1.47
N GLU A 254 -15.84 6.50 -1.94
CA GLU A 254 -17.10 6.74 -1.24
C GLU A 254 -17.23 5.89 0.04
N GLY A 255 -16.96 4.59 -0.06
CA GLY A 255 -17.14 3.66 1.05
C GLY A 255 -16.19 3.89 2.23
N VAL A 256 -15.06 4.53 1.97
CA VAL A 256 -14.02 4.82 2.97
C VAL A 256 -14.22 6.18 3.67
N GLN A 257 -15.10 7.06 3.18
CA GLN A 257 -15.37 8.37 3.81
C GLN A 257 -15.67 8.32 5.31
N PRO A 258 -16.45 7.34 5.84
CA PRO A 258 -16.73 7.27 7.29
C PRO A 258 -15.48 7.09 8.15
N LEU A 259 -14.39 6.55 7.58
CA LEU A 259 -13.12 6.35 8.30
C LEU A 259 -12.31 7.64 8.47
N LEU A 260 -12.64 8.72 7.75
CA LEU A 260 -11.95 10.01 7.89
C LEU A 260 -12.23 10.69 9.24
N SER A 261 -13.32 10.29 9.90
CA SER A 261 -13.65 10.69 11.27
C SER A 261 -13.11 9.73 12.34
N ASP A 262 -12.38 8.68 11.95
CA ASP A 262 -11.84 7.72 12.91
C ASP A 262 -10.69 8.33 13.72
N SER A 263 -10.68 8.04 15.02
CA SER A 263 -9.65 8.51 15.95
C SER A 263 -8.42 7.61 15.96
N ASP A 264 -8.55 6.38 15.45
CA ASP A 264 -7.48 5.38 15.41
C ASP A 264 -6.39 5.76 14.40
N ALA A 265 -5.18 5.98 14.91
CA ALA A 265 -4.04 6.35 14.10
C ALA A 265 -3.61 5.24 13.13
N ALA A 266 -3.83 3.98 13.49
CA ALA A 266 -3.54 2.83 12.63
C ALA A 266 -4.41 2.82 11.37
N VAL A 267 -5.71 3.12 11.53
CA VAL A 267 -6.65 3.27 10.41
C VAL A 267 -6.19 4.42 9.52
N GLY A 268 -5.79 5.54 10.13
CA GLY A 268 -5.29 6.70 9.39
C GLY A 268 -4.06 6.40 8.53
N LEU A 269 -3.13 5.59 9.05
CA LEU A 269 -1.96 5.14 8.29
C LEU A 269 -2.34 4.26 7.10
N MET A 270 -3.20 3.26 7.33
CA MET A 270 -3.66 2.36 6.26
C MET A 270 -4.41 3.12 5.15
N LEU A 271 -5.15 4.18 5.50
CA LEU A 271 -5.77 5.07 4.52
C LEU A 271 -4.78 5.84 3.67
N GLY A 272 -3.69 6.34 4.27
CA GLY A 272 -2.61 6.99 3.52
C GLY A 272 -1.92 6.02 2.57
N GLU A 273 -1.66 4.80 3.02
CA GLU A 273 -1.06 3.74 2.22
C GLU A 273 -1.94 3.30 1.03
N LEU A 274 -3.27 3.33 1.19
CA LEU A 274 -4.22 3.07 0.11
C LEU A 274 -4.08 4.08 -1.04
N LEU A 275 -3.87 5.36 -0.73
CA LEU A 275 -3.66 6.41 -1.75
C LEU A 275 -2.41 6.17 -2.59
N VAL A 276 -1.31 5.76 -1.95
CA VAL A 276 -0.06 5.49 -2.66
C VAL A 276 -0.21 4.28 -3.57
N ALA A 277 -0.84 3.22 -3.05
CA ALA A 277 -0.95 1.96 -3.78
C ALA A 277 -1.79 2.08 -5.04
N SER A 278 -2.82 2.93 -5.04
CA SER A 278 -3.65 3.15 -6.22
C SER A 278 -3.74 4.62 -6.62
N PRO A 279 -2.93 5.06 -7.60
CA PRO A 279 -3.06 6.38 -8.17
C PRO A 279 -4.37 6.58 -8.95
N THR A 280 -5.06 5.50 -9.36
CA THR A 280 -6.38 5.60 -10.02
C THR A 280 -7.47 6.17 -9.10
N LEU A 281 -7.29 6.13 -7.78
CA LEU A 281 -8.17 6.81 -6.82
C LEU A 281 -8.12 8.35 -6.97
N LEU A 282 -7.00 8.89 -7.46
CA LEU A 282 -6.79 10.32 -7.64
C LEU A 282 -7.37 10.84 -8.97
N GLU A 283 -7.65 9.94 -9.91
CA GLU A 283 -8.24 10.24 -11.22
C GLU A 283 -9.77 10.28 -11.17
N VAL A 284 -10.37 10.08 -10.00
CA VAL A 284 -11.83 10.09 -9.82
C VAL A 284 -12.38 11.52 -9.93
N THR A 285 -12.86 11.87 -11.13
CA THR A 285 -13.45 13.18 -11.43
C THR A 285 -14.94 13.30 -11.06
N GLY A 286 -15.45 14.53 -11.01
CA GLY A 286 -16.89 14.83 -10.85
C GLY A 286 -17.34 14.94 -9.39
N ALA A 287 -18.56 14.47 -9.08
CA ALA A 287 -19.15 14.58 -7.74
C ALA A 287 -18.30 13.94 -6.62
N ARG A 288 -17.49 12.93 -6.98
CA ARG A 288 -16.62 12.19 -6.06
C ARG A 288 -15.26 12.86 -5.82
N GLN A 289 -14.95 13.94 -6.53
CA GLN A 289 -13.70 14.69 -6.32
C GLN A 289 -13.62 15.27 -4.89
N ALA A 290 -14.76 15.68 -4.32
CA ALA A 290 -14.81 16.17 -2.94
C ALA A 290 -14.35 15.09 -1.94
N HIS A 291 -14.70 13.82 -2.18
CA HIS A 291 -14.29 12.70 -1.34
C HIS A 291 -12.78 12.41 -1.44
N VAL A 292 -12.19 12.54 -2.63
CA VAL A 292 -10.73 12.46 -2.82
C VAL A 292 -10.03 13.59 -2.07
N ASN A 293 -10.54 14.82 -2.17
CA ASN A 293 -10.00 15.99 -1.47
C ASN A 293 -10.05 15.82 0.05
N ASN A 294 -11.15 15.26 0.57
CA ASN A 294 -11.30 14.98 2.00
C ASN A 294 -10.26 13.95 2.48
N LEU A 295 -9.99 12.94 1.66
CA LEU A 295 -9.06 11.86 1.98
C LEU A 295 -7.60 12.37 1.97
N ILE A 296 -7.21 13.16 0.96
CA ILE A 296 -5.89 13.82 0.93
C ILE A 296 -5.77 14.82 2.08
N GLY A 297 -6.81 15.64 2.32
CA GLY A 297 -6.84 16.58 3.43
C GLY A 297 -6.70 15.90 4.78
N PHE A 298 -7.23 14.68 4.93
CA PHE A 298 -7.04 13.86 6.13
C PHE A 298 -5.58 13.41 6.29
N VAL A 299 -4.93 12.92 5.23
CA VAL A 299 -3.49 12.56 5.28
C VAL A 299 -2.62 13.78 5.60
N ILE A 300 -2.93 14.95 5.02
CA ILE A 300 -2.31 16.21 5.37
C ILE A 300 -2.43 16.46 6.87
N ARG A 301 -3.64 16.37 7.45
CA ARG A 301 -3.84 16.54 8.91
C ARG A 301 -3.04 15.55 9.76
N LEU A 302 -2.83 14.31 9.30
CA LEU A 302 -2.01 13.33 10.03
C LEU A 302 -0.55 13.79 10.19
N THR A 303 -0.02 14.61 9.27
CA THR A 303 1.34 15.16 9.40
C THR A 303 1.50 16.11 10.58
N ALA A 304 0.42 16.72 11.06
CA ALA A 304 0.41 17.65 12.18
C ALA A 304 -0.11 17.02 13.49
N ARG A 305 -0.23 15.69 13.56
CA ARG A 305 -0.73 15.01 14.76
C ARG A 305 0.24 15.22 15.94
N ALA A 306 -0.20 15.88 17.00
CA ALA A 306 0.57 16.10 18.24
C ALA A 306 0.60 14.85 19.14
N GLN A 307 1.64 14.69 19.98
CA GLN A 307 1.65 13.66 21.02
C GLN A 307 0.79 14.10 22.21
N ALA A 308 0.15 13.13 22.90
CA ALA A 308 -0.69 13.41 24.07
C ALA A 308 0.10 13.99 25.27
N SER A 309 1.42 13.79 25.31
CA SER A 309 2.34 14.30 26.35
C SER A 309 2.86 15.72 26.10
N GLU A 310 2.66 16.30 24.91
CA GLU A 310 3.14 17.66 24.57
C GLU A 310 2.16 18.77 25.02
N GLY A 311 1.10 18.40 25.75
CA GLY A 311 -0.04 19.26 26.05
C GLY A 311 0.09 20.22 27.25
N GLU A 312 1.20 20.23 27.99
CA GLU A 312 1.32 21.12 29.16
C GLU A 312 2.03 22.45 28.88
N HIS A 313 2.69 22.64 27.73
CA HIS A 313 3.40 23.90 27.43
C HIS A 313 2.94 24.62 26.15
N ALA A 314 2.08 24.01 25.33
CA ALA A 314 1.43 24.67 24.19
C ALA A 314 0.06 25.23 24.60
N SER A 315 0.08 26.38 25.28
CA SER A 315 -1.12 27.12 25.68
C SER A 315 -1.87 27.71 24.48
N GLY A 316 -3.19 27.50 24.47
CA GLY A 316 -4.17 28.40 23.82
C GLY A 316 -4.83 27.89 22.54
N TYR A 317 -6.09 27.44 22.67
CA TYR A 317 -7.06 27.20 21.57
C TYR A 317 -6.78 26.02 20.62
N ILE A 318 -6.87 24.78 21.13
CA ILE A 318 -7.20 23.62 20.29
C ILE A 318 -8.30 22.82 21.01
N PRO A 319 -9.41 22.43 20.36
CA PRO A 319 -10.42 21.60 20.99
C PRO A 319 -9.80 20.23 21.32
N LYS A 320 -9.81 19.88 22.61
CA LYS A 320 -9.33 18.60 23.13
C LYS A 320 -10.20 17.46 22.58
N PHE A 321 -9.71 16.74 21.58
CA PHE A 321 -10.17 15.37 21.34
C PHE A 321 -9.47 14.46 22.36
N VAL A 322 -10.14 14.27 23.50
CA VAL A 322 -9.75 13.32 24.53
C VAL A 322 -9.90 11.91 23.96
N SER A 323 -8.79 11.21 23.74
CA SER A 323 -8.79 9.78 23.43
C SER A 323 -9.20 8.99 24.67
N LYS A 324 -10.40 8.41 24.65
CA LYS A 324 -10.80 7.34 25.58
C LYS A 324 -9.87 6.15 25.38
N GLY A 325 -9.44 5.57 26.51
CA GLY A 325 -8.37 4.58 26.58
C GLY A 325 -8.60 3.32 25.75
N TYR A 326 -7.50 2.87 25.14
CA TYR A 326 -7.29 1.50 24.67
C TYR A 326 -5.86 1.08 25.04
N SER A 327 -5.69 -0.19 25.40
CA SER A 327 -4.46 -0.78 25.92
C SER A 327 -3.25 -0.62 24.99
N HIS A 328 -2.08 -0.41 25.59
CA HIS A 328 -0.95 0.37 25.09
C HIS A 328 0.15 -0.40 24.33
N ASN A 329 -0.09 -1.59 23.75
CA ASN A 329 1.05 -2.39 23.23
C ASN A 329 1.21 -2.47 21.70
N ASP A 330 0.20 -2.14 20.88
CA ASP A 330 0.28 -2.26 19.40
C ASP A 330 -0.16 -1.00 18.63
N ALA A 331 -0.35 0.15 19.29
CA ALA A 331 -0.77 1.38 18.62
C ALA A 331 0.45 2.18 18.14
N PRO A 332 0.48 2.61 16.86
CA PRO A 332 1.61 3.38 16.33
C PRO A 332 1.74 4.72 17.04
N SER A 333 2.97 5.12 17.34
CA SER A 333 3.24 6.41 18.01
C SER A 333 2.84 7.58 17.09
N ALA A 334 2.49 8.74 17.67
CA ALA A 334 2.13 9.90 16.83
C ALA A 334 3.29 10.34 15.92
N GLU A 335 4.54 10.09 16.34
CA GLU A 335 5.72 10.36 15.52
C GLU A 335 5.84 9.41 14.32
N GLU A 336 5.65 8.10 14.52
CA GLU A 336 5.56 7.13 13.42
C GLU A 336 4.47 7.52 12.43
N VAL A 337 3.31 7.96 12.95
CA VAL A 337 2.17 8.38 12.15
C VAL A 337 2.53 9.58 11.28
N ARG A 338 3.16 10.61 11.86
CA ARG A 338 3.65 11.78 11.12
C ARG A 338 4.69 11.41 10.08
N LYS A 339 5.68 10.57 10.44
CA LYS A 339 6.77 10.15 9.55
C LYS A 339 6.22 9.38 8.35
N ARG A 340 5.30 8.45 8.59
CA ARG A 340 4.68 7.66 7.52
C ARG A 340 3.72 8.48 6.67
N ALA A 341 2.87 9.33 7.28
CA ALA A 341 2.03 10.27 6.53
C ALA A 341 2.87 11.22 5.65
N GLY A 342 4.02 11.67 6.14
CA GLY A 342 4.97 12.45 5.35
C GLY A 342 5.64 11.66 4.23
N SER A 343 5.94 10.38 4.44
CA SER A 343 6.42 9.49 3.37
C SER A 343 5.36 9.30 2.28
N VAL A 344 4.11 9.08 2.68
CA VAL A 344 2.96 8.96 1.76
C VAL A 344 2.81 10.24 0.92
N LEU A 345 2.77 11.41 1.57
CA LEU A 345 2.66 12.68 0.85
C LEU A 345 3.86 12.97 -0.03
N GLY A 346 5.08 12.63 0.41
CA GLY A 346 6.29 12.77 -0.41
C GLY A 346 6.25 11.87 -1.66
N GLN A 347 5.74 10.64 -1.53
CA GLN A 347 5.56 9.74 -2.68
C GLN A 347 4.49 10.27 -3.65
N LEU A 348 3.41 10.84 -3.13
CA LEU A 348 2.38 11.51 -3.95
C LEU A 348 2.92 12.76 -4.64
N ALA A 349 3.74 13.56 -3.96
CA ALA A 349 4.37 14.77 -4.49
C ALA A 349 5.46 14.47 -5.55
N GLY A 350 6.22 13.39 -5.36
CA GLY A 350 7.25 12.93 -6.29
C GLY A 350 6.69 12.17 -7.49
N ALA A 351 5.48 11.61 -7.40
CA ALA A 351 4.80 11.01 -8.53
C ALA A 351 4.39 12.11 -9.52
N SER A 352 5.22 12.36 -10.55
CA SER A 352 5.03 13.36 -11.60
C SER A 352 3.83 13.02 -12.50
N ARG A 353 2.62 13.07 -11.94
CA ARG A 353 1.34 12.85 -12.63
C ARG A 353 0.54 14.13 -12.58
N THR A 354 0.09 14.58 -13.74
CA THR A 354 -0.71 15.80 -13.92
C THR A 354 -2.00 15.78 -13.09
N SER A 355 -2.69 14.65 -13.01
CA SER A 355 -3.91 14.48 -12.19
C SER A 355 -3.65 14.68 -10.70
N THR A 356 -2.56 14.11 -10.18
CA THR A 356 -2.16 14.26 -8.78
C THR A 356 -1.81 15.71 -8.44
N ASN A 357 -1.05 16.38 -9.31
CA ASN A 357 -0.64 17.77 -9.09
C ASN A 357 -1.84 18.73 -9.04
N LEU A 358 -2.82 18.56 -9.93
CA LEU A 358 -4.02 19.40 -9.97
C LEU A 358 -4.83 19.37 -8.66
N VAL A 359 -4.86 18.21 -7.99
CA VAL A 359 -5.60 18.03 -6.73
C VAL A 359 -4.75 18.42 -5.53
N LEU A 360 -3.46 18.10 -5.56
CA LEU A 360 -2.56 18.26 -4.42
C LEU A 360 -2.17 19.73 -4.19
N TRP A 361 -1.93 20.50 -5.25
CA TRP A 361 -1.53 21.91 -5.18
C TRP A 361 -2.47 22.78 -4.32
N PRO A 362 -3.79 22.85 -4.60
CA PRO A 362 -4.70 23.70 -3.82
C PRO A 362 -4.80 23.28 -2.35
N LEU A 363 -4.67 21.99 -2.06
CA LEU A 363 -4.76 21.47 -0.69
C LEU A 363 -3.49 21.76 0.11
N LEU A 364 -2.31 21.60 -0.50
CA LEU A 364 -1.04 21.93 0.13
C LEU A 364 -0.92 23.43 0.41
N LEU A 365 -1.26 24.29 -0.57
CA LEU A 365 -1.18 25.75 -0.38
C LEU A 365 -2.08 26.23 0.77
N LYS A 366 -3.32 25.71 0.85
CA LYS A 366 -4.22 25.99 1.98
C LYS A 366 -3.68 25.45 3.31
N ALA A 367 -3.05 24.28 3.30
CA ALA A 367 -2.46 23.70 4.50
C ALA A 367 -1.23 24.45 5.01
N LEU A 368 -0.42 25.03 4.11
CA LEU A 368 0.76 25.82 4.49
C LEU A 368 0.43 27.04 5.34
N ILE A 369 -0.68 27.73 5.04
CA ILE A 369 -1.10 28.93 5.77
C ILE A 369 -1.83 28.59 7.09
N ASN A 370 -2.28 27.34 7.24
CA ASN A 370 -3.08 26.97 8.39
C ASN A 370 -2.20 26.84 9.66
N PRO A 371 -2.46 27.64 10.73
CA PRO A 371 -1.68 27.57 11.96
C PRO A 371 -1.76 26.21 12.66
N SER A 372 -2.85 25.45 12.49
CA SER A 372 -2.98 24.10 13.07
C SER A 372 -2.00 23.09 12.47
N MET A 373 -1.36 23.43 11.35
CA MET A 373 -0.43 22.58 10.62
C MET A 373 1.03 22.83 10.97
N LEU A 374 1.33 23.67 11.98
CA LEU A 374 2.71 24.06 12.32
C LEU A 374 3.65 22.85 12.50
N LEU A 375 3.20 21.81 13.20
CA LEU A 375 3.98 20.56 13.40
C LEU A 375 4.23 19.78 12.10
N GLY A 376 3.29 19.84 11.15
CA GLY A 376 3.39 19.19 9.84
C GLY A 376 4.10 20.04 8.79
N LEU A 377 4.34 21.33 9.08
CA LEU A 377 4.88 22.29 8.13
C LEU A 377 6.21 21.86 7.49
N PRO A 378 7.18 21.24 8.21
CA PRO A 378 8.40 20.73 7.58
C PRO A 378 8.15 19.68 6.49
N VAL A 379 7.13 18.84 6.66
CA VAL A 379 6.73 17.83 5.66
C VAL A 379 6.08 18.51 4.46
N LEU A 380 5.14 19.42 4.70
CA LEU A 380 4.43 20.14 3.64
C LEU A 380 5.38 20.96 2.77
N CYS A 381 6.32 21.69 3.38
CA CYS A 381 7.35 22.44 2.68
C CYS A 381 8.24 21.55 1.81
N ARG A 382 8.61 20.36 2.30
CA ARG A 382 9.38 19.38 1.50
C ARG A 382 8.58 18.86 0.31
N CYS A 383 7.30 18.53 0.50
CA CYS A 383 6.43 18.06 -0.59
C CYS A 383 6.30 19.13 -1.68
N VAL A 384 6.09 20.39 -1.30
CA VAL A 384 6.01 21.51 -2.26
C VAL A 384 7.33 21.72 -2.99
N THR A 385 8.46 21.66 -2.27
CA THR A 385 9.78 21.76 -2.90
C THR A 385 9.99 20.65 -3.92
N GLN A 386 9.61 19.40 -3.60
CA GLN A 386 9.69 18.25 -4.51
C GLN A 386 8.80 18.42 -5.75
N MET A 387 7.57 18.94 -5.60
CA MET A 387 6.69 19.21 -6.74
C MET A 387 7.25 20.30 -7.65
N VAL A 388 7.86 21.36 -7.09
CA VAL A 388 8.51 22.39 -7.89
C VAL A 388 9.73 21.84 -8.64
N GLN A 389 10.53 21.00 -7.98
CA GLN A 389 11.69 20.36 -8.59
C GLN A 389 11.27 19.40 -9.72
N SER A 390 10.28 18.54 -9.49
CA SER A 390 9.81 17.60 -10.51
C SER A 390 9.24 18.29 -11.75
N GLU A 391 8.57 19.43 -11.60
CA GLU A 391 8.11 20.24 -12.72
C GLU A 391 9.26 20.96 -13.45
N ARG A 392 10.30 21.41 -12.73
CA ARG A 392 11.52 21.97 -13.36
C ARG A 392 12.30 20.93 -14.13
N ASP A 393 12.51 19.76 -13.55
CA ASP A 393 13.21 18.63 -14.19
C ASP A 393 12.46 18.17 -15.45
N ALA A 394 11.12 18.14 -15.40
CA ALA A 394 10.29 17.83 -16.58
C ALA A 394 10.41 18.91 -17.68
N ALA A 395 10.48 20.19 -17.31
CA ALA A 395 10.67 21.29 -18.26
C ALA A 395 12.05 21.25 -18.93
N GLU A 396 13.10 20.91 -18.17
CA GLU A 396 14.46 20.72 -18.70
C GLU A 396 14.55 19.54 -19.67
N GLN A 397 13.76 18.49 -19.47
CA GLN A 397 13.65 17.32 -20.34
C GLN A 397 12.77 17.55 -21.58
N GLY A 398 12.30 18.79 -21.82
CA GLY A 398 11.49 19.13 -22.99
C GLY A 398 10.05 18.61 -22.94
N ALA A 399 9.58 18.10 -21.80
CA ALA A 399 8.17 17.82 -21.61
C ALA A 399 7.39 19.14 -21.57
N VAL A 400 6.16 19.13 -22.09
CA VAL A 400 5.26 20.29 -21.99
C VAL A 400 5.08 20.60 -20.50
N SER A 401 5.70 21.70 -20.04
CA SER A 401 5.50 22.21 -18.69
C SER A 401 4.01 22.43 -18.52
N SER A 402 3.35 21.56 -17.75
CA SER A 402 2.01 21.84 -17.28
C SER A 402 2.15 23.12 -16.46
N GLY A 403 1.51 24.23 -16.87
CA GLY A 403 1.53 25.51 -16.16
C GLY A 403 0.90 25.47 -14.75
N GLY A 404 0.90 24.30 -14.10
CA GLY A 404 0.25 23.96 -12.85
C GLY A 404 0.70 24.82 -11.68
N ILE A 405 2.01 25.05 -11.48
CA ILE A 405 2.47 25.90 -10.36
C ILE A 405 1.93 27.33 -10.48
N ARG A 406 2.14 27.98 -11.63
CA ARG A 406 1.77 29.39 -11.81
C ARG A 406 0.25 29.56 -11.77
N GLU A 407 -0.48 28.66 -12.41
CA GLU A 407 -1.94 28.68 -12.41
C GLU A 407 -2.50 28.34 -11.02
N ALA A 408 -1.91 27.41 -10.27
CA ALA A 408 -2.32 27.09 -8.91
C ALA A 408 -2.09 28.24 -7.94
N ILE A 409 -0.93 28.89 -8.00
CA ILE A 409 -0.60 30.06 -7.15
C ILE A 409 -1.51 31.24 -7.51
N GLN A 410 -1.76 31.47 -8.80
CA GLN A 410 -2.69 32.51 -9.25
C GLN A 410 -4.13 32.24 -8.80
N LYS A 411 -4.61 31.00 -8.92
CA LYS A 411 -5.93 30.57 -8.43
C LYS A 411 -6.05 30.63 -6.91
N PHE A 412 -4.95 30.46 -6.19
CA PHE A 412 -4.92 30.53 -4.73
C PHE A 412 -5.10 31.96 -4.22
N GLY A 413 -4.55 32.98 -4.91
CA GLY A 413 -4.82 34.39 -4.66
C GLY A 413 -4.32 34.95 -3.32
N GLN A 414 -3.56 34.17 -2.54
CA GLN A 414 -3.05 34.53 -1.20
C GLN A 414 -1.51 34.43 -1.12
N SER A 415 -0.79 34.76 -2.19
CA SER A 415 0.67 34.67 -2.26
C SER A 415 1.38 35.52 -1.20
N GLU A 416 0.86 36.72 -0.92
CA GLU A 416 1.41 37.62 0.11
C GLU A 416 1.22 37.07 1.53
N VAL A 417 0.07 36.47 1.81
CA VAL A 417 -0.21 35.83 3.12
C VAL A 417 0.67 34.61 3.30
N LEU A 418 0.85 33.80 2.25
CA LEU A 418 1.74 32.65 2.26
C LEU A 418 3.19 33.08 2.55
N LEU A 419 3.66 34.11 1.86
CA LEU A 419 4.99 34.67 2.09
C LEU A 419 5.15 35.14 3.54
N LEU A 420 4.23 35.99 4.02
CA LEU A 420 4.28 36.53 5.37
C LEU A 420 4.29 35.42 6.42
N TRP A 421 3.41 34.43 6.27
CA TRP A 421 3.32 33.28 7.17
C TRP A 421 4.62 32.47 7.19
N MET A 422 5.18 32.15 6.03
CA MET A 422 6.46 31.44 5.95
C MET A 422 7.60 32.22 6.59
N LEU A 423 7.62 33.56 6.46
CA LEU A 423 8.62 34.41 7.12
C LEU A 423 8.44 34.47 8.64
N ILE A 424 7.20 34.47 9.13
CA ILE A 424 6.90 34.37 10.57
C ILE A 424 7.41 33.04 11.11
N CYS A 425 7.12 31.91 10.43
CA CYS A 425 7.59 30.60 10.87
C CYS A 425 9.12 30.44 10.74
N ALA A 426 9.77 31.14 9.80
CA ALA A 426 11.23 31.17 9.70
C ALA A 426 11.92 31.92 10.87
N HIS A 427 11.18 32.73 11.63
CA HIS A 427 11.71 33.48 12.76
C HIS A 427 12.18 32.58 13.92
N ALA A 428 11.57 31.41 14.09
CA ALA A 428 11.89 30.41 15.11
C ALA A 428 12.25 29.05 14.47
N PRO A 429 13.44 28.92 13.86
CA PRO A 429 13.75 27.79 12.99
C PRO A 429 14.03 26.46 13.72
N THR A 430 14.09 26.46 15.05
CA THR A 430 14.44 25.31 15.88
C THR A 430 13.23 24.51 16.37
N GLU A 431 12.04 25.12 16.42
CA GLU A 431 10.83 24.49 16.94
C GLU A 431 9.64 24.72 16.00
N PRO A 432 9.04 23.65 15.42
CA PRO A 432 9.43 22.24 15.44
C PRO A 432 10.76 21.94 14.71
N PRO A 433 11.42 20.80 15.01
CA PRO A 433 12.72 20.46 14.42
C PRO A 433 12.65 20.41 12.88
N GLY A 434 13.62 21.06 12.22
CA GLY A 434 13.71 21.10 10.77
C GLY A 434 12.72 22.05 10.08
N ILE A 435 11.95 22.86 10.82
CA ILE A 435 11.04 23.85 10.24
C ILE A 435 11.78 24.93 9.45
N GLY A 436 12.85 25.50 10.03
CA GLY A 436 13.58 26.59 9.41
C GLY A 436 14.16 26.21 8.06
N ILE A 437 14.81 25.04 7.99
CA ILE A 437 15.42 24.59 6.72
C ILE A 437 14.38 24.24 5.66
N SER A 438 13.28 23.59 6.07
CA SER A 438 12.23 23.19 5.15
C SER A 438 11.52 24.42 4.57
N ILE A 439 11.27 25.43 5.40
CA ILE A 439 10.67 26.70 4.96
C ILE A 439 11.61 27.45 4.01
N LEU A 440 12.89 27.57 4.33
CA LEU A 440 13.85 28.29 3.49
C LEU A 440 13.99 27.62 2.11
N ARG A 441 14.07 26.29 2.05
CA ARG A 441 14.09 25.53 0.79
C ARG A 441 12.80 25.70 -0.01
N CYS A 442 11.66 25.69 0.69
CA CYS A 442 10.37 25.92 0.05
C CYS A 442 10.27 27.35 -0.52
N LEU A 443 10.67 28.37 0.25
CA LEU A 443 10.73 29.76 -0.20
C LEU A 443 11.66 29.94 -1.40
N GLU A 444 12.84 29.32 -1.39
CA GLU A 444 13.78 29.33 -2.52
C GLU A 444 13.12 28.73 -3.79
N SER A 445 12.39 27.62 -3.65
CA SER A 445 11.71 26.99 -4.79
C SER A 445 10.52 27.82 -5.30
N LEU A 446 9.75 28.46 -4.41
CA LEU A 446 8.56 29.25 -4.75
C LEU A 446 8.86 30.73 -5.09
N ALA A 447 10.07 31.21 -4.82
CA ALA A 447 10.48 32.62 -4.91
C ALA A 447 9.98 33.33 -6.16
N THR A 448 10.28 32.74 -7.32
CA THR A 448 9.96 33.28 -8.66
C THR A 448 8.46 33.29 -8.97
N PHE A 449 7.67 32.51 -8.24
CA PHE A 449 6.23 32.38 -8.43
C PHE A 449 5.41 33.23 -7.45
N LEU A 450 5.97 33.55 -6.27
CA LEU A 450 5.28 34.35 -5.25
C LEU A 450 5.42 35.86 -5.51
N HIS A 451 6.62 36.32 -5.86
CA HIS A 451 6.86 37.74 -6.15
C HIS A 451 8.10 37.93 -7.04
N PRO A 452 8.07 38.81 -8.07
CA PRO A 452 9.20 38.99 -8.99
C PRO A 452 10.48 39.47 -8.30
N VAL A 453 10.35 40.35 -7.30
CA VAL A 453 11.49 40.85 -6.51
C VAL A 453 12.10 39.75 -5.64
N LEU A 454 11.29 38.81 -5.12
CA LEU A 454 11.80 37.68 -4.36
C LEU A 454 12.63 36.75 -5.23
N GLY A 455 12.21 36.52 -6.49
CA GLY A 455 12.99 35.76 -7.47
C GLY A 455 14.35 36.40 -7.77
N GLN A 456 14.44 37.73 -7.80
CA GLN A 456 15.71 38.46 -7.97
C GLN A 456 16.58 38.40 -6.72
N ILE A 457 15.99 38.45 -5.52
CA ILE A 457 16.75 38.41 -4.25
C ILE A 457 17.26 36.98 -3.96
N TRP A 458 16.50 35.96 -4.36
CA TRP A 458 16.84 34.56 -4.20
C TRP A 458 17.57 33.94 -5.40
N GLU A 459 18.10 34.76 -6.33
CA GLU A 459 18.93 34.38 -7.48
C GLU A 459 19.52 32.97 -7.36
N ALA A 460 18.96 32.01 -8.10
CA ALA A 460 19.31 30.61 -7.95
C ALA A 460 20.70 30.33 -8.57
N PRO A 461 21.64 29.69 -7.83
CA PRO A 461 21.60 29.37 -6.40
C PRO A 461 22.17 30.50 -5.52
N SER A 462 21.39 30.96 -4.52
CA SER A 462 21.85 32.00 -3.60
C SER A 462 22.88 31.43 -2.63
N LYS A 463 24.17 31.71 -2.85
CA LYS A 463 25.28 31.25 -1.98
C LYS A 463 25.04 31.54 -0.49
N ARG A 464 24.38 32.67 -0.17
CA ARG A 464 24.06 33.06 1.21
C ARG A 464 22.97 32.18 1.83
N LEU A 465 21.92 31.85 1.07
CA LEU A 465 20.86 30.96 1.54
C LEU A 465 21.38 29.52 1.69
N GLN A 466 22.21 29.06 0.75
CA GLN A 466 22.86 27.75 0.86
C GLN A 466 23.78 27.66 2.09
N THR A 467 24.52 28.73 2.39
CA THR A 467 25.34 28.80 3.59
C THR A 467 24.48 28.75 4.85
N LEU A 468 23.36 29.49 4.89
CA LEU A 468 22.43 29.47 6.02
C LEU A 468 21.78 28.09 6.21
N CYS A 469 21.33 27.45 5.12
CA CYS A 469 20.83 26.09 5.15
C CYS A 469 21.89 25.12 5.68
N GLY A 470 23.14 25.18 5.18
CA GLY A 470 24.23 24.34 5.68
C GLY A 470 24.56 24.55 7.16
N HIS A 471 24.44 25.78 7.67
CA HIS A 471 24.59 26.05 9.11
C HIS A 471 23.44 25.48 9.94
N LEU A 472 22.22 25.45 9.40
CA LEU A 472 21.06 24.83 10.06
C LEU A 472 21.14 23.30 10.03
N GLU A 473 21.68 22.69 8.97
CA GLU A 473 21.92 21.23 8.88
C GLU A 473 23.01 20.77 9.84
N ALA A 474 24.11 21.52 9.93
CA ALA A 474 25.22 21.17 10.84
C ALA A 474 24.87 21.35 12.33
N ARG A 475 23.75 22.02 12.66
CA ARG A 475 23.37 22.37 14.04
C ARG A 475 22.12 21.66 14.56
N THR A 476 21.50 20.77 13.78
CA THR A 476 20.48 19.85 14.31
C THR A 476 21.02 18.87 15.36
N GLU A 477 22.34 18.76 15.51
CA GLU A 477 23.00 17.90 16.51
C GLU A 477 23.44 18.63 17.80
N ILE A 478 23.40 19.98 17.86
CA ILE A 478 23.88 20.73 19.04
C ILE A 478 22.93 21.88 19.37
N ALA A 479 22.04 21.66 20.33
CA ALA A 479 21.01 22.59 20.81
C ALA A 479 21.50 23.89 21.50
N CYS A 480 22.78 24.28 21.42
CA CYS A 480 23.35 25.26 22.37
C CYS A 480 23.92 26.57 21.82
N ALA A 481 23.64 27.00 20.58
CA ALA A 481 24.27 28.23 20.04
C ALA A 481 23.31 29.25 19.39
N TRP A 482 22.15 29.51 20.01
CA TRP A 482 21.25 30.63 19.66
C TRP A 482 21.39 31.88 20.54
N ALA A 483 22.47 31.97 21.34
CA ALA A 483 22.76 33.16 22.15
C ALA A 483 23.01 34.44 21.31
N CYS A 484 23.40 34.32 20.03
CA CYS A 484 23.60 35.48 19.15
C CYS A 484 22.33 36.01 18.46
N LEU A 485 21.21 35.28 18.52
CA LEU A 485 19.92 35.67 17.91
C LEU A 485 18.86 36.10 18.95
N LYS A 486 19.21 36.12 20.23
CA LYS A 486 18.41 36.73 21.31
C LYS A 486 18.27 38.26 21.21
N CYS A 487 18.91 38.92 20.25
CA CYS A 487 18.56 40.31 19.97
C CYS A 487 17.22 40.36 19.22
N PRO A 488 16.18 41.03 19.76
CA PRO A 488 14.98 41.31 19.00
C PRO A 488 15.39 42.02 17.71
N GLY A 489 15.06 41.41 16.57
CA GLY A 489 15.40 41.92 15.24
C GLY A 489 16.68 41.39 14.58
N GLY A 490 17.39 40.38 15.12
CA GLY A 490 18.55 39.78 14.43
C GLY A 490 18.20 39.14 13.07
N PHE A 491 17.11 38.37 13.05
CA PHE A 491 16.52 37.81 11.82
C PHE A 491 16.04 38.94 10.88
N TRP A 492 15.34 39.95 11.40
CA TRP A 492 14.89 41.11 10.62
C TRP A 492 16.01 42.03 10.16
N LYS A 493 17.18 42.04 10.82
CA LYS A 493 18.38 42.75 10.35
C LYS A 493 19.07 41.98 9.22
N PHE A 494 19.09 40.65 9.28
CA PHE A 494 19.50 39.81 8.15
C PHE A 494 18.54 39.99 6.98
N PHE A 495 17.23 39.99 7.23
CA PHE A 495 16.19 40.26 6.24
C PHE A 495 16.34 41.70 5.68
N ARG A 496 16.37 42.75 6.49
CA ARG A 496 16.62 44.13 6.02
C ARG A 496 17.93 44.28 5.22
N ARG A 497 19.00 43.59 5.61
CA ARG A 497 20.29 43.62 4.88
C ARG A 497 20.26 42.83 3.58
N ALA A 498 19.47 41.75 3.51
CA ALA A 498 19.31 40.94 2.31
C ALA A 498 18.28 41.55 1.32
N PHE A 499 17.28 42.27 1.84
CA PHE A 499 16.13 42.76 1.06
C PHE A 499 16.17 44.27 0.76
N GLY A 500 17.15 45.02 1.28
CA GLY A 500 17.37 46.43 0.96
C GLY A 500 16.25 47.38 1.42
N PRO A 501 16.46 48.70 1.40
CA PRO A 501 15.51 49.68 1.94
C PRO A 501 14.40 50.11 0.95
N GLN A 502 14.10 49.30 -0.08
CA GLN A 502 13.06 49.67 -1.07
C GLN A 502 11.63 49.20 -0.71
N TYR A 503 11.41 48.78 0.54
CA TYR A 503 10.09 48.70 1.18
C TYR A 503 10.18 49.13 2.65
#